data_AF-A0A7S3Y6R1-F1
#
_entry.id   AF-A0A7S3Y6R1-F1
#
_cell.length_a   1.000
_cell.length_b   1.000
_cell.length_c   1.000
_cell.angle_alpha   90.00
_cell.angle_beta   90.00
_cell.angle_gamma   90.00
#
_symmetry.space_group_name_H-M   'P 1'
#
loop_
_entity.id
_entity.type
_entity.pdbx_description
1 polymer ?
#
loop_
_entity_poly.entity_id
_entity_poly.type
_entity_poly.pdbx_seq_one_letter_code
_entity_poly.pdbx_strand_id
1 'polypeptide(L)'
;AARRRAARAVDAMLVELNRQFMPQGVQVLDVIITRVLLPPEIQQQMSNKTFIISENAQQRMNQKWEMQRLEHEEEMTTLRQEQVEEQMEESSKGTHSVQLLQKELDVKGADMQRAKKKVLEDGHIKAQMVVAEAEAQAAKLRVEADNILAILKAESQKVAAVSQSETTKFVETRLGEAALQAAKNHAKAAEILNDGEEKVSEMLEAKREHELRELRVGVYHALAGNEKTIITDGADASKANHMLITEAILAGDGGGGGFAGSGAAGGGGRARVLAELAVLKNAQRMFLADDDPPAAAAAAGGVGAVVAR
;
A
#
# COMPACT_ATOMS: atom_id res chain seq x y z
N ALA A 1 98.12 97.00 -21.46
CA ALA A 1 99.59 96.94 -21.55
C ALA A 1 100.22 98.10 -22.34
N ALA A 2 99.73 98.43 -23.54
CA ALA A 2 100.32 99.47 -24.41
C ALA A 2 100.35 100.90 -23.80
N ARG A 3 99.28 101.32 -23.11
CA ARG A 3 99.21 102.65 -22.46
C ARG A 3 100.33 102.89 -21.42
N ARG A 4 100.79 101.84 -20.73
CA ARG A 4 101.87 101.95 -19.72
C ARG A 4 103.27 102.10 -20.34
N ARG A 5 103.47 101.62 -21.57
CA ARG A 5 104.76 101.76 -22.28
C ARG A 5 104.89 103.14 -22.92
N ALA A 6 103.80 103.71 -23.42
CA ALA A 6 103.78 105.05 -23.98
C ALA A 6 104.13 106.14 -22.93
N ALA A 7 103.57 106.05 -21.72
CA ALA A 7 103.88 106.98 -20.63
C ALA A 7 105.39 107.00 -20.30
N ARG A 8 106.03 105.83 -20.19
CA ARG A 8 107.46 105.73 -19.92
C ARG A 8 108.36 106.31 -21.02
N ALA A 9 107.92 106.22 -22.28
CA ALA A 9 108.66 106.77 -23.42
C ALA A 9 108.60 108.30 -23.44
N VAL A 10 107.46 108.88 -23.03
CA VAL A 10 107.29 110.34 -22.91
C VAL A 10 108.16 110.91 -21.79
N ASP A 11 108.19 110.25 -20.63
CA ASP A 11 109.00 110.69 -19.48
C ASP A 11 110.51 110.66 -19.81
N ALA A 12 110.98 109.64 -20.52
CA ALA A 12 112.37 109.53 -20.95
C ALA A 12 112.76 110.63 -21.96
N MET A 13 111.85 110.98 -22.87
CA MET A 13 112.06 112.03 -23.86
C MET A 13 112.09 113.42 -23.23
N LEU A 14 111.26 113.66 -22.20
CA LEU A 14 111.21 114.92 -21.45
C LEU A 14 112.53 115.20 -20.71
N VAL A 15 113.13 114.17 -20.08
CA VAL A 15 114.42 114.30 -19.38
C VAL A 15 115.57 114.63 -20.33
N GLU A 16 115.63 113.99 -21.51
CA GLU A 16 116.70 114.22 -22.47
C GLU A 16 116.60 115.61 -23.14
N LEU A 17 115.38 116.06 -23.45
CA LEU A 17 115.14 117.40 -24.00
C LEU A 17 115.54 118.50 -23.00
N ASN A 18 115.18 118.36 -21.72
CA ASN A 18 115.55 119.35 -20.70
C ASN A 18 117.07 119.48 -20.52
N ARG A 19 117.80 118.36 -20.63
CA ARG A 19 119.26 118.35 -20.54
C ARG A 19 119.95 119.13 -21.67
N GLN A 20 119.37 119.12 -22.87
CA GLN A 20 119.95 119.76 -24.05
C GLN A 20 119.61 121.26 -24.15
N PHE A 21 118.45 121.69 -23.66
CA PHE A 21 117.99 123.08 -23.73
C PHE A 21 118.28 123.92 -22.47
N MET A 22 118.68 123.29 -21.36
CA MET A 22 119.13 123.97 -20.14
C MET A 22 120.25 125.00 -20.32
N PRO A 23 121.34 124.74 -21.07
CA PRO A 23 122.40 125.75 -21.28
C PRO A 23 121.94 126.95 -22.12
N GLN A 24 120.78 126.87 -22.78
CA GLN A 24 120.15 127.95 -23.55
C GLN A 24 119.08 128.69 -22.72
N GLY A 25 118.89 128.31 -21.45
CA GLY A 25 117.94 128.96 -20.53
C GLY A 25 116.47 128.57 -20.73
N VAL A 26 116.17 127.49 -21.45
CA VAL A 26 114.79 127.05 -21.73
C VAL A 26 114.50 125.73 -20.99
N GLN A 27 113.39 125.70 -20.24
CA GLN A 27 112.90 124.50 -19.54
C GLN A 27 111.62 123.98 -20.20
N VAL A 28 111.61 122.71 -20.58
CA VAL A 28 110.44 122.04 -21.17
C VAL A 28 109.61 121.42 -20.03
N LEU A 29 108.31 121.76 -19.98
CA LEU A 29 107.39 121.35 -18.90
C LEU A 29 106.61 120.08 -19.22
N ASP A 30 106.16 119.90 -20.47
CA ASP A 30 105.35 118.75 -20.86
C ASP A 30 105.57 118.42 -22.35
N VAL A 31 105.47 117.14 -22.69
CA VAL A 31 105.63 116.61 -24.05
C VAL A 31 104.45 115.70 -24.35
N ILE A 32 103.52 116.16 -25.19
CA ILE A 32 102.35 115.37 -25.61
C ILE A 32 102.58 114.87 -27.04
N ILE A 33 102.56 113.55 -27.22
CA ILE A 33 102.61 112.94 -28.55
C ILE A 33 101.23 113.15 -29.22
N THR A 34 101.18 114.05 -30.19
CA THR A 34 99.93 114.45 -30.85
C THR A 34 99.46 113.46 -31.90
N ARG A 35 100.37 112.87 -32.69
CA ARG A 35 100.05 111.91 -33.75
C ARG A 35 101.14 110.86 -33.88
N VAL A 36 100.74 109.59 -33.80
CA VAL A 36 101.60 108.46 -34.13
C VAL A 36 101.15 107.94 -35.48
N LEU A 37 101.95 108.20 -36.51
CA LEU A 37 101.74 107.65 -37.85
C LEU A 37 102.39 106.28 -37.89
N LEU A 38 101.57 105.24 -37.83
CA LEU A 38 102.01 103.88 -38.10
C LEU A 38 102.06 103.68 -39.62
N PRO A 39 103.08 102.98 -40.14
CA PRO A 39 103.08 102.58 -41.53
C PRO A 39 101.78 101.86 -41.89
N PRO A 40 101.16 102.19 -43.04
CA PRO A 40 99.83 101.69 -43.42
C PRO A 40 99.78 100.15 -43.47
N GLU A 41 100.92 99.51 -43.78
CA GLU A 41 101.10 98.05 -43.79
C GLU A 41 100.81 97.40 -42.42
N ILE A 42 101.26 98.00 -41.32
CA ILE A 42 101.06 97.45 -39.97
C ILE A 42 99.62 97.66 -39.51
N GLN A 43 99.01 98.79 -39.87
CA GLN A 43 97.62 99.08 -39.55
C GLN A 43 96.68 98.09 -40.26
N GLN A 44 96.97 97.78 -41.53
CA GLN A 44 96.22 96.81 -42.32
C GLN A 44 96.39 95.38 -41.79
N GLN A 45 97.59 94.98 -41.37
CA GLN A 45 97.81 93.68 -40.73
C GLN A 45 97.07 93.54 -39.40
N MET A 46 97.04 94.59 -38.58
CA MET A 46 96.30 94.60 -37.32
C MET A 46 94.79 94.59 -37.55
N SER A 47 94.26 95.37 -38.49
CA SER A 47 92.84 95.35 -38.83
C SER A 47 92.40 93.99 -39.37
N ASN A 48 93.21 93.37 -40.23
CA ASN A 48 92.93 92.04 -40.79
C ASN A 48 92.96 90.96 -39.70
N LYS A 49 93.92 91.02 -38.76
CA LYS A 49 93.96 90.12 -37.61
C LYS A 49 92.75 90.30 -36.69
N THR A 50 92.38 91.54 -36.39
CA THR A 50 91.19 91.84 -35.57
C THR A 50 89.91 91.37 -36.26
N PHE A 51 89.80 91.55 -37.58
CA PHE A 51 88.68 91.05 -38.37
C PHE A 51 88.57 89.53 -38.29
N ILE A 52 89.67 88.80 -38.52
CA ILE A 52 89.70 87.33 -38.43
C ILE A 52 89.37 86.85 -37.01
N ILE A 53 89.83 87.56 -35.97
CA ILE A 53 89.50 87.22 -34.57
C ILE A 53 88.00 87.44 -34.30
N SER A 54 87.44 88.54 -34.80
CA SER A 54 86.01 88.86 -34.67
C SER A 54 85.14 87.85 -35.41
N GLU A 55 85.53 87.48 -36.63
CA GLU A 55 84.84 86.49 -37.45
C GLU A 55 84.88 85.11 -36.79
N ASN A 56 86.05 84.67 -36.30
CA ASN A 56 86.16 83.42 -35.55
C ASN A 56 85.36 83.43 -34.24
N ALA A 57 85.30 84.57 -33.54
CA ALA A 57 84.49 84.71 -32.34
C ALA A 57 83.00 84.61 -32.66
N GLN A 58 82.55 85.22 -33.74
CA GLN A 58 81.18 85.15 -34.22
C GLN A 58 80.81 83.73 -34.68
N GLN A 59 81.67 83.06 -35.45
CA GLN A 59 81.46 81.67 -35.86
C GLN A 59 81.35 80.73 -34.65
N ARG A 60 82.22 80.88 -33.64
CA ARG A 60 82.14 80.10 -32.39
C ARG A 60 80.87 80.39 -31.60
N MET A 61 80.42 81.63 -31.59
CA MET A 61 79.18 82.01 -30.90
C MET A 61 77.96 81.40 -31.61
N ASN A 62 77.92 81.45 -32.93
CA ASN A 62 76.84 80.83 -33.72
C ASN A 62 76.82 79.31 -33.54
N GLN A 63 77.98 78.64 -33.61
CA GLN A 63 78.09 77.20 -33.36
C GLN A 63 77.60 76.80 -31.96
N LYS A 64 77.95 77.58 -30.93
CA LYS A 64 77.44 77.34 -29.57
C LYS A 64 75.94 77.53 -29.46
N TRP A 65 75.39 78.54 -30.13
CA TRP A 65 73.96 78.78 -30.14
C TRP A 65 73.20 77.65 -30.86
N GLU A 66 73.71 77.19 -32.00
CA GLU A 66 73.15 76.04 -32.71
C GLU A 66 73.22 74.76 -31.88
N MET A 67 74.35 74.53 -31.19
CA MET A 67 74.52 73.40 -30.28
C MET A 67 73.50 73.44 -29.13
N GLN A 68 73.36 74.59 -28.45
CA GLN A 68 72.37 74.73 -27.37
C GLN A 68 70.94 74.55 -27.86
N ARG A 69 70.62 75.07 -29.05
CA ARG A 69 69.29 74.89 -29.64
C ARG A 69 69.01 73.41 -29.92
N LEU A 70 70.01 72.69 -30.44
CA LEU A 70 69.90 71.26 -30.74
C LEU A 70 69.77 70.45 -29.44
N GLU A 71 70.58 70.72 -28.42
CA GLU A 71 70.45 70.11 -27.09
C GLU A 71 69.05 70.32 -26.50
N HIS A 72 68.52 71.55 -26.54
CA HIS A 72 67.18 71.82 -26.04
C HIS A 72 66.06 71.18 -26.88
N GLU A 73 66.25 71.07 -28.20
CA GLU A 73 65.29 70.38 -29.05
C GLU A 73 65.27 68.88 -28.75
N GLU A 74 66.45 68.26 -28.60
CA GLU A 74 66.59 66.87 -28.19
C GLU A 74 65.96 66.63 -26.81
N GLU A 75 66.29 67.44 -25.80
CA GLU A 75 65.68 67.37 -24.46
C GLU A 75 64.15 67.47 -24.51
N MET A 76 63.61 68.39 -25.30
CA MET A 76 62.16 68.53 -25.45
C MET A 76 61.52 67.33 -26.15
N THR A 77 62.24 66.69 -27.09
CA THR A 77 61.75 65.47 -27.74
C THR A 77 61.80 64.26 -26.81
N THR A 78 62.86 64.09 -26.03
CA THR A 78 62.99 62.98 -25.08
C THR A 78 61.95 63.12 -23.97
N LEU A 79 61.77 64.31 -23.39
CA LEU A 79 60.72 64.54 -22.38
C LEU A 79 59.31 64.24 -22.90
N ARG A 80 59.02 64.58 -24.17
CA ARG A 80 57.73 64.23 -24.79
C ARG A 80 57.59 62.72 -24.99
N GLN A 81 58.66 62.04 -25.40
CA GLN A 81 58.65 60.59 -25.55
C GLN A 81 58.44 59.90 -24.20
N GLU A 82 59.16 60.31 -23.15
CA GLU A 82 59.01 59.80 -21.79
C GLU A 82 57.57 59.97 -21.28
N GLN A 83 56.95 61.13 -21.48
CA GLN A 83 55.56 61.35 -21.09
C GLN A 83 54.57 60.43 -21.84
N VAL A 84 54.79 60.19 -23.13
CA VAL A 84 53.93 59.30 -23.91
C VAL A 84 54.13 57.84 -23.48
N GLU A 85 55.37 57.44 -23.22
CA GLU A 85 55.70 56.11 -22.70
C GLU A 85 55.08 55.88 -21.32
N GLU A 86 55.20 56.84 -20.40
CA GLU A 86 54.62 56.76 -19.06
C GLU A 86 53.08 56.66 -19.12
N GLN A 87 52.43 57.49 -19.95
CA GLN A 87 50.97 57.41 -20.15
C GLN A 87 50.55 56.07 -20.77
N MET A 88 51.32 55.55 -21.73
CA MET A 88 51.02 54.25 -22.35
C MET A 88 51.20 53.11 -21.35
N GLU A 89 52.25 53.15 -20.54
CA GLU A 89 52.47 52.19 -19.46
C GLU A 89 51.36 52.22 -18.42
N GLU A 90 50.96 53.40 -17.96
CA GLU A 90 49.90 53.54 -16.96
C GLU A 90 48.55 53.07 -17.52
N SER A 91 48.22 53.45 -18.76
CA SER A 91 47.03 52.96 -19.45
C SER A 91 47.04 51.44 -19.63
N SER A 92 48.19 50.86 -19.97
CA SER A 92 48.35 49.40 -20.12
C SER A 92 48.18 48.69 -18.77
N LYS A 93 48.81 49.21 -17.70
CA LYS A 93 48.67 48.70 -16.32
C LYS A 93 47.21 48.79 -15.85
N GLY A 94 46.53 49.90 -16.12
CA GLY A 94 45.11 50.09 -15.81
C GLY A 94 44.20 49.12 -16.58
N THR A 95 44.45 48.94 -17.88
CA THR A 95 43.69 47.99 -18.69
C THR A 95 43.92 46.55 -18.22
N HIS A 96 45.16 46.21 -17.88
CA HIS A 96 45.49 44.88 -17.37
C HIS A 96 44.84 44.57 -16.03
N SER A 97 44.81 45.53 -15.10
CA SER A 97 44.15 45.34 -13.80
C SER A 97 42.64 45.15 -13.95
N VAL A 98 41.98 45.92 -14.82
CA VAL A 98 40.56 45.74 -15.14
C VAL A 98 40.29 44.36 -15.75
N GLN A 99 41.15 43.89 -16.65
CA GLN A 99 41.02 42.55 -17.24
C GLN A 99 41.17 41.43 -16.20
N LEU A 100 42.09 41.57 -15.25
CA LEU A 100 42.25 40.61 -14.15
C LEU A 100 41.02 40.59 -13.24
N LEU A 101 40.50 41.77 -12.87
CA LEU A 101 39.28 41.90 -12.07
C LEU A 101 38.07 41.30 -12.79
N GLN A 102 37.94 41.52 -14.10
CA GLN A 102 36.87 40.95 -14.90
C GLN A 102 36.95 39.41 -14.90
N LYS A 103 38.14 38.84 -15.09
CA LYS A 103 38.36 37.38 -15.03
C LYS A 103 38.01 36.82 -13.65
N GLU A 104 38.41 37.50 -12.58
CA GLU A 104 38.07 37.06 -11.22
C GLU A 104 36.56 37.11 -10.97
N LEU A 105 35.88 38.15 -11.46
CA LEU A 105 34.44 38.30 -11.37
C LEU A 105 33.71 37.21 -12.16
N ASP A 106 34.20 36.85 -13.35
CA ASP A 106 33.65 35.76 -14.16
C ASP A 106 33.83 34.40 -13.47
N VAL A 107 34.99 34.15 -12.86
CA VAL A 107 35.25 32.92 -12.07
C VAL A 107 34.31 32.84 -10.87
N LYS A 108 34.20 33.92 -10.08
CA LYS A 108 33.26 33.98 -8.94
C LYS A 108 31.81 33.83 -9.41
N GLY A 109 31.45 34.40 -10.56
CA GLY A 109 30.14 34.24 -11.18
C GLY A 109 29.85 32.77 -11.53
N ALA A 110 30.80 32.09 -12.15
CA ALA A 110 30.68 30.67 -12.50
C ALA A 110 30.57 29.77 -11.24
N ASP A 111 31.35 30.06 -10.20
CA ASP A 111 31.31 29.32 -8.95
C ASP A 111 29.98 29.53 -8.20
N MET A 112 29.47 30.76 -8.16
CA MET A 112 28.14 31.03 -7.60
C MET A 112 27.04 30.31 -8.39
N GLN A 113 27.12 30.25 -9.71
CA GLN A 113 26.15 29.51 -10.52
C GLN A 113 26.23 28.00 -10.26
N ARG A 114 27.43 27.44 -10.12
CA ARG A 114 27.63 26.03 -9.74
C ARG A 114 27.06 25.75 -8.35
N ALA A 115 27.35 26.61 -7.37
CA ALA A 115 26.83 26.50 -6.01
C ALA A 115 25.29 26.56 -6.00
N LYS A 116 24.69 27.50 -6.74
CA LYS A 116 23.24 27.62 -6.89
C LYS A 116 22.62 26.34 -7.45
N LYS A 117 23.19 25.78 -8.53
CA LYS A 117 22.70 24.51 -9.13
C LYS A 117 22.79 23.37 -8.12
N LYS A 118 23.92 23.24 -7.42
CA LYS A 118 24.10 22.22 -6.39
C LYS A 118 23.06 22.34 -5.27
N VAL A 119 22.79 23.55 -4.77
CA VAL A 119 21.76 23.75 -3.73
C VAL A 119 20.36 23.37 -4.22
N LEU A 120 20.03 23.67 -5.48
CA LEU A 120 18.74 23.27 -6.06
C LEU A 120 18.64 21.75 -6.23
N GLU A 121 19.69 21.10 -6.70
CA GLU A 121 19.77 19.64 -6.85
C GLU A 121 19.67 18.95 -5.48
N ASP A 122 20.45 19.41 -4.48
CA ASP A 122 20.38 18.90 -3.10
C ASP A 122 18.99 19.11 -2.49
N GLY A 123 18.35 20.25 -2.76
CA GLY A 123 16.97 20.52 -2.35
C GLY A 123 15.97 19.57 -2.99
N HIS A 124 16.14 19.26 -4.29
CA HIS A 124 15.30 18.33 -5.01
C HIS A 124 15.47 16.89 -4.50
N ILE A 125 16.71 16.44 -4.29
CA ILE A 125 17.01 15.11 -3.74
C ILE A 125 16.39 14.97 -2.35
N LYS A 126 16.54 15.97 -1.47
CA LYS A 126 15.93 15.95 -0.13
C LYS A 126 14.40 15.88 -0.20
N ALA A 127 13.77 16.65 -1.10
CA ALA A 127 12.33 16.59 -1.29
C ALA A 127 11.88 15.19 -1.77
N GLN A 128 12.59 14.59 -2.72
CA GLN A 128 12.32 13.24 -3.19
C GLN A 128 12.51 12.20 -2.08
N MET A 129 13.55 12.32 -1.26
CA MET A 129 13.77 11.42 -0.13
C MET A 129 12.63 11.49 0.89
N VAL A 130 12.14 12.68 1.22
CA VAL A 130 11.00 12.85 2.12
C VAL A 130 9.72 12.23 1.55
N VAL A 131 9.47 12.42 0.24
CA VAL A 131 8.31 11.80 -0.43
C VAL A 131 8.43 10.27 -0.40
N ALA A 132 9.59 9.72 -0.79
CA ALA A 132 9.81 8.28 -0.78
C ALA A 132 9.70 7.67 0.62
N GLU A 133 10.19 8.38 1.65
CA GLU A 133 10.05 7.96 3.04
C GLU A 133 8.59 7.99 3.50
N ALA A 134 7.85 9.06 3.19
CA ALA A 134 6.43 9.18 3.51
C ALA A 134 5.60 8.08 2.82
N GLU A 135 5.90 7.77 1.55
CA GLU A 135 5.26 6.68 0.81
C GLU A 135 5.58 5.31 1.42
N ALA A 136 6.83 5.08 1.81
CA ALA A 136 7.22 3.84 2.48
C ALA A 136 6.54 3.68 3.84
N GLN A 137 6.41 4.75 4.62
CA GLN A 137 5.67 4.74 5.89
C GLN A 137 4.17 4.52 5.67
N ALA A 138 3.57 5.19 4.68
CA ALA A 138 2.17 4.97 4.32
C ALA A 138 1.90 3.54 3.86
N ALA A 139 2.80 2.94 3.09
CA ALA A 139 2.71 1.54 2.68
C ALA A 139 2.79 0.58 3.88
N LYS A 140 3.70 0.82 4.82
CA LYS A 140 3.79 0.02 6.07
C LYS A 140 2.49 0.09 6.86
N LEU A 141 1.95 1.30 7.08
CA LEU A 141 0.69 1.50 7.79
C LEU A 141 -0.49 0.83 7.10
N ARG A 142 -0.52 0.82 5.75
CA ARG A 142 -1.55 0.09 4.99
C ARG A 142 -1.47 -1.41 5.22
N VAL A 143 -0.27 -1.99 5.14
CA VAL A 143 -0.06 -3.42 5.39
C VAL A 143 -0.44 -3.79 6.82
N GLU A 144 -0.08 -2.96 7.81
CA GLU A 144 -0.49 -3.16 9.20
C GLU A 144 -2.01 -3.09 9.37
N ALA A 145 -2.67 -2.10 8.75
CA ALA A 145 -4.12 -1.98 8.77
C ALA A 145 -4.81 -3.20 8.13
N ASP A 146 -4.32 -3.67 6.99
CA ASP A 146 -4.85 -4.85 6.31
C ASP A 146 -4.67 -6.12 7.15
N ASN A 147 -3.53 -6.27 7.83
CA ASN A 147 -3.29 -7.38 8.75
C ASN A 147 -4.27 -7.35 9.94
N ILE A 148 -4.47 -6.18 10.55
CA ILE A 148 -5.44 -6.01 11.65
C ILE A 148 -6.85 -6.32 11.17
N LEU A 149 -7.25 -5.82 9.99
CA LEU A 149 -8.57 -6.10 9.42
C LEU A 149 -8.74 -7.59 9.10
N ALA A 150 -7.71 -8.28 8.63
CA ALA A 150 -7.74 -9.72 8.38
C ALA A 150 -7.93 -10.51 9.69
N ILE A 151 -7.18 -10.15 10.74
CA ILE A 151 -7.33 -10.76 12.08
C ILE A 151 -8.75 -10.53 12.61
N LEU A 152 -9.25 -9.30 12.56
CA LEU A 152 -10.57 -8.95 13.08
C LEU A 152 -11.69 -9.64 12.31
N LYS A 153 -11.55 -9.81 10.99
CA LYS A 153 -12.47 -10.61 10.17
C LYS A 153 -12.45 -12.09 10.56
N ALA A 154 -11.26 -12.67 10.72
CA ALA A 154 -11.12 -14.08 11.11
C ALA A 154 -11.71 -14.33 12.51
N GLU A 155 -11.47 -13.42 13.45
CA GLU A 155 -12.03 -13.50 14.81
C GLU A 155 -13.56 -13.34 14.79
N SER A 156 -14.09 -12.38 14.04
CA SER A 156 -15.53 -12.19 13.89
C SER A 156 -16.22 -13.41 13.28
N GLN A 157 -15.61 -14.03 12.26
CA GLN A 157 -16.11 -15.27 11.67
C GLN A 157 -16.07 -16.44 12.66
N LYS A 158 -14.99 -16.55 13.44
CA LYS A 158 -14.89 -17.56 14.50
C LYS A 158 -15.99 -17.39 15.55
N VAL A 159 -16.21 -16.16 16.03
CA VAL A 159 -17.27 -15.86 17.01
C VAL A 159 -18.65 -16.17 16.43
N ALA A 160 -18.91 -15.75 15.18
CA ALA A 160 -20.17 -16.05 14.51
C ALA A 160 -20.41 -17.56 14.36
N ALA A 161 -19.40 -18.33 13.95
CA ALA A 161 -19.49 -19.78 13.80
C ALA A 161 -19.71 -20.49 15.16
N VAL A 162 -19.02 -20.05 16.22
CA VAL A 162 -19.24 -20.57 17.57
C VAL A 162 -20.66 -20.27 18.03
N SER A 163 -21.14 -19.05 17.85
CA SER A 163 -22.51 -18.67 18.22
C SER A 163 -23.56 -19.47 17.45
N GLN A 164 -23.37 -19.67 16.14
CA GLN A 164 -24.26 -20.53 15.35
C GLN A 164 -24.26 -21.97 15.87
N SER A 165 -23.09 -22.55 16.10
CA SER A 165 -22.95 -23.91 16.66
C SER A 165 -23.59 -24.06 18.04
N GLU A 166 -23.46 -23.05 18.91
CA GLU A 166 -24.11 -23.03 20.21
C GLU A 166 -25.64 -22.94 20.09
N THR A 167 -26.14 -22.11 19.17
CA THR A 167 -27.58 -22.00 18.94
C THR A 167 -28.18 -23.27 18.35
N THR A 168 -27.50 -23.92 17.39
CA THR A 168 -27.99 -25.19 16.81
C THR A 168 -27.98 -26.29 17.87
N LYS A 169 -26.90 -26.38 18.65
CA LYS A 169 -26.81 -27.32 19.78
C LYS A 169 -27.94 -27.08 20.78
N PHE A 170 -28.21 -25.82 21.16
CA PHE A 170 -29.28 -25.50 22.09
C PHE A 170 -30.66 -25.86 21.55
N VAL A 171 -30.92 -25.59 20.26
CA VAL A 171 -32.19 -25.96 19.61
C VAL A 171 -32.36 -27.47 19.58
N GLU A 172 -31.33 -28.22 19.19
CA GLU A 172 -31.36 -29.69 19.17
C GLU A 172 -31.58 -30.28 20.55
N THR A 173 -30.89 -29.78 21.59
CA THR A 173 -31.10 -30.27 22.96
C THR A 173 -32.51 -29.98 23.44
N ARG A 174 -33.06 -28.79 23.15
CA ARG A 174 -34.43 -28.42 23.53
C ARG A 174 -35.48 -29.23 22.78
N LEU A 175 -35.28 -29.49 21.48
CA LEU A 175 -36.15 -30.37 20.70
C LEU A 175 -36.09 -31.81 21.22
N GLY A 176 -34.89 -32.31 21.54
CA GLY A 176 -34.71 -33.64 22.14
C GLY A 176 -35.38 -33.78 23.50
N GLU A 177 -35.25 -32.77 24.38
CA GLU A 177 -35.95 -32.71 25.67
C GLU A 177 -37.48 -32.71 25.50
N ALA A 178 -37.99 -31.87 24.59
CA ALA A 178 -39.41 -31.78 24.30
C ALA A 178 -39.97 -33.09 23.73
N ALA A 179 -39.25 -33.74 22.80
CA ALA A 179 -39.62 -35.03 22.23
C ALA A 179 -39.61 -36.14 23.28
N LEU A 180 -38.60 -36.18 24.16
CA LEU A 180 -38.52 -37.12 25.27
C LEU A 180 -39.68 -36.91 26.24
N GLN A 181 -40.04 -35.67 26.55
CA GLN A 181 -41.19 -35.36 27.39
C GLN A 181 -42.51 -35.77 26.73
N ALA A 182 -42.67 -35.52 25.42
CA ALA A 182 -43.83 -35.97 24.67
C ALA A 182 -43.94 -37.51 24.68
N ALA A 183 -42.84 -38.22 24.43
CA ALA A 183 -42.79 -39.68 24.50
C ALA A 183 -43.13 -40.21 25.90
N LYS A 184 -42.63 -39.57 26.97
CA LYS A 184 -43.01 -39.91 28.35
C LYS A 184 -44.50 -39.69 28.61
N ASN A 185 -45.06 -38.60 28.11
CA ASN A 185 -46.49 -38.33 28.25
C ASN A 185 -47.33 -39.36 27.48
N HIS A 186 -46.91 -39.74 26.27
CA HIS A 186 -47.55 -40.80 25.50
C HIS A 186 -47.46 -42.16 26.19
N ALA A 187 -46.29 -42.51 26.73
CA ALA A 187 -46.11 -43.76 27.48
C ALA A 187 -47.01 -43.80 28.72
N LYS A 188 -47.08 -42.72 29.49
CA LYS A 188 -47.99 -42.60 30.64
C LYS A 188 -49.45 -42.66 30.24
N ALA A 189 -49.82 -42.03 29.11
CA ALA A 189 -51.19 -42.09 28.60
C ALA A 189 -51.55 -43.54 28.19
N ALA A 190 -50.64 -44.25 27.52
CA ALA A 190 -50.83 -45.65 27.17
C ALA A 190 -50.92 -46.56 28.40
N GLU A 191 -50.10 -46.32 29.42
CA GLU A 191 -50.17 -47.04 30.71
C GLU A 191 -51.55 -46.84 31.38
N ILE A 192 -52.03 -45.59 31.47
CA ILE A 192 -53.36 -45.30 32.02
C ILE A 192 -54.48 -45.96 31.20
N LEU A 193 -54.35 -46.00 29.87
CA LEU A 193 -55.31 -46.68 29.00
C LEU A 193 -55.29 -48.19 29.21
N ASN A 194 -54.11 -48.81 29.28
CA ASN A 194 -53.97 -50.25 29.54
C ASN A 194 -54.57 -50.63 30.89
N ASP A 195 -54.29 -49.85 31.95
CA ASP A 195 -54.89 -50.04 33.28
C ASP A 195 -56.42 -49.88 33.25
N GLY A 196 -56.91 -48.97 32.40
CA GLY A 196 -58.33 -48.76 32.18
C GLY A 196 -58.98 -49.93 31.44
N GLU A 197 -58.34 -50.42 30.38
CA GLU A 197 -58.78 -51.58 29.60
C GLU A 197 -58.79 -52.86 30.43
N GLU A 198 -57.79 -53.06 31.30
CA GLU A 198 -57.74 -54.20 32.23
C GLU A 198 -58.97 -54.20 33.16
N LYS A 199 -59.24 -53.08 33.84
CA LYS A 199 -60.42 -52.94 34.71
C LYS A 199 -61.74 -53.08 33.96
N VAL A 200 -61.83 -52.55 32.74
CA VAL A 200 -63.02 -52.69 31.90
C VAL A 200 -63.19 -54.14 31.47
N SER A 201 -62.12 -54.85 31.14
CA SER A 201 -62.16 -56.28 30.78
C SER A 201 -62.70 -57.12 31.93
N GLU A 202 -62.22 -56.92 33.15
CA GLU A 202 -62.73 -57.62 34.35
C GLU A 202 -64.24 -57.36 34.55
N MET A 203 -64.67 -56.10 34.42
CA MET A 203 -66.09 -55.74 34.54
C MET A 203 -66.94 -56.34 33.41
N LEU A 204 -66.39 -56.45 32.21
CA LEU A 204 -67.07 -57.01 31.05
C LEU A 204 -67.19 -58.54 31.15
N GLU A 205 -66.18 -59.22 31.68
CA GLU A 205 -66.26 -60.64 32.05
C GLU A 205 -67.33 -60.87 33.11
N ALA A 206 -67.33 -60.08 34.19
CA ALA A 206 -68.36 -60.16 35.22
C ALA A 206 -69.77 -59.91 34.66
N LYS A 207 -69.91 -58.96 33.72
CA LYS A 207 -71.17 -58.69 33.02
C LYS A 207 -71.59 -59.87 32.15
N ARG A 208 -70.68 -60.44 31.34
CA ARG A 208 -70.97 -61.62 30.51
C ARG A 208 -71.38 -62.81 31.35
N GLU A 209 -70.73 -63.05 32.49
CA GLU A 209 -71.14 -64.10 33.41
C GLU A 209 -72.53 -63.87 33.99
N HIS A 210 -72.86 -62.62 34.34
CA HIS A 210 -74.19 -62.27 34.82
C HIS A 210 -75.25 -62.49 33.72
N GLU A 211 -75.01 -62.02 32.50
CA GLU A 211 -75.89 -62.23 31.34
C GLU A 211 -76.09 -63.74 31.08
N LEU A 212 -75.03 -64.55 31.15
CA LEU A 212 -75.13 -66.01 31.03
C LEU A 212 -75.93 -66.64 32.18
N ARG A 213 -75.78 -66.15 33.42
CA ARG A 213 -76.59 -66.59 34.56
C ARG A 213 -78.06 -66.23 34.36
N GLU A 214 -78.35 -65.02 33.88
CA GLU A 214 -79.71 -64.55 33.61
C GLU A 214 -80.35 -65.35 32.46
N LEU A 215 -79.62 -65.61 31.37
CA LEU A 215 -80.06 -66.50 30.31
C LEU A 215 -80.32 -67.91 30.83
N ARG A 216 -79.46 -68.44 31.71
CA ARG A 216 -79.64 -69.76 32.33
C ARG A 216 -80.91 -69.79 33.19
N VAL A 217 -81.15 -68.77 34.00
CA VAL A 217 -82.39 -68.60 34.77
C VAL A 217 -83.59 -68.50 33.83
N GLY A 218 -83.48 -67.75 32.72
CA GLY A 218 -84.49 -67.66 31.69
C GLY A 218 -84.82 -69.01 31.05
N VAL A 219 -83.81 -69.83 30.74
CA VAL A 219 -84.00 -71.20 30.24
C VAL A 219 -84.68 -72.07 31.31
N TYR A 220 -84.27 -71.99 32.57
CA TYR A 220 -84.95 -72.71 33.65
C TYR A 220 -86.41 -72.26 33.84
N HIS A 221 -86.68 -70.97 33.71
CA HIS A 221 -88.05 -70.43 33.78
C HIS A 221 -88.90 -70.85 32.58
N ALA A 222 -88.31 -70.92 31.39
CA ALA A 222 -88.95 -71.43 30.17
C ALA A 222 -89.20 -72.95 30.24
N LEU A 223 -88.29 -73.72 30.85
CA LEU A 223 -88.47 -75.15 31.12
C LEU A 223 -89.56 -75.37 32.18
N ALA A 224 -89.59 -74.56 33.24
CA ALA A 224 -90.64 -74.64 34.28
C ALA A 224 -92.02 -74.20 33.77
N GLY A 225 -92.09 -73.30 32.78
CA GLY A 225 -93.34 -72.89 32.13
C GLY A 225 -93.88 -73.90 31.13
N ASN A 226 -93.09 -74.89 30.72
CA ASN A 226 -93.52 -75.97 29.84
C ASN A 226 -93.94 -77.19 30.66
N GLU A 227 -95.24 -77.35 30.91
CA GLU A 227 -95.83 -78.46 31.68
C GLU A 227 -95.66 -79.86 31.01
N LYS A 228 -94.96 -79.94 29.86
CA LYS A 228 -94.77 -81.15 29.04
C LYS A 228 -93.31 -81.58 28.84
N THR A 229 -92.36 -81.07 29.63
CA THR A 229 -90.96 -81.56 29.56
C THR A 229 -90.72 -82.72 30.53
N ILE A 230 -90.41 -83.88 29.95
CA ILE A 230 -89.98 -85.09 30.67
C ILE A 230 -88.47 -84.96 30.94
N ILE A 231 -88.10 -84.87 32.22
CA ILE A 231 -86.70 -84.91 32.66
C ILE A 231 -86.29 -86.39 32.71
N THR A 232 -85.38 -86.81 31.83
CA THR A 232 -84.77 -88.15 31.89
C THR A 232 -83.38 -88.07 32.52
N ASP A 233 -83.11 -88.93 33.49
CA ASP A 233 -81.86 -88.96 34.25
C ASP A 233 -80.70 -89.60 33.46
N GLY A 234 -79.48 -89.22 33.83
CA GLY A 234 -78.27 -89.13 33.00
C GLY A 234 -77.60 -90.39 32.45
N ALA A 235 -78.29 -91.52 32.25
CA ALA A 235 -77.64 -92.78 31.85
C ALA A 235 -77.92 -93.25 30.40
N ASP A 236 -78.99 -92.79 29.73
CA ASP A 236 -79.41 -93.33 28.41
C ASP A 236 -79.59 -92.26 27.29
N ALA A 237 -79.01 -91.07 27.46
CA ALA A 237 -79.12 -89.96 26.50
C ALA A 237 -78.53 -90.26 25.10
N SER A 238 -77.57 -91.19 25.01
CA SER A 238 -76.96 -91.59 23.73
C SER A 238 -77.89 -92.46 22.88
N LYS A 239 -78.73 -93.30 23.51
CA LYS A 239 -79.68 -94.18 22.79
C LYS A 239 -80.96 -93.45 22.38
N ALA A 240 -81.42 -92.48 23.18
CA ALA A 240 -82.56 -91.63 22.82
C ALA A 240 -82.23 -90.68 21.65
N ASN A 241 -81.02 -90.10 21.63
CA ASN A 241 -80.56 -89.29 20.49
C ASN A 241 -80.36 -90.15 19.23
N HIS A 242 -79.90 -91.40 19.36
CA HIS A 242 -79.76 -92.29 18.20
C HIS A 242 -81.12 -92.75 17.65
N MET A 243 -82.13 -92.96 18.50
CA MET A 243 -83.49 -93.33 18.08
C MET A 243 -84.21 -92.18 17.36
N LEU A 244 -84.06 -90.93 17.83
CA LEU A 244 -84.57 -89.73 17.16
C LEU A 244 -83.91 -89.47 15.80
N ILE A 245 -82.60 -89.76 15.67
CA ILE A 245 -81.89 -89.64 14.38
C ILE A 245 -82.34 -90.75 13.41
N THR A 246 -82.59 -91.97 13.88
CA THR A 246 -83.08 -93.06 13.02
C THR A 246 -84.54 -92.90 12.60
N GLU A 247 -85.39 -92.29 13.43
CA GLU A 247 -86.80 -92.00 13.10
C GLU A 247 -86.92 -90.86 12.08
N ALA A 248 -86.07 -89.83 12.15
CA ALA A 248 -86.00 -88.76 11.15
C ALA A 248 -85.46 -89.23 9.78
N ILE A 249 -84.72 -90.35 9.73
CA ILE A 249 -84.22 -90.95 8.48
C ILE A 249 -85.25 -91.95 7.89
N LEU A 250 -86.09 -92.61 8.69
CA LEU A 250 -87.13 -93.54 8.22
C LEU A 250 -88.45 -92.86 7.80
N ALA A 251 -88.75 -91.65 8.28
CA ALA A 251 -89.98 -90.91 7.92
C ALA A 251 -89.87 -90.08 6.63
N GLY A 252 -88.75 -90.14 5.89
CA GLY A 252 -88.44 -89.26 4.77
C GLY A 252 -88.64 -89.82 3.35
N ASP A 253 -89.10 -91.06 3.17
CA ASP A 253 -89.12 -91.74 1.86
C ASP A 253 -90.46 -92.45 1.54
N GLY A 254 -91.49 -91.67 1.13
CA GLY A 254 -92.74 -92.27 0.61
C GLY A 254 -93.90 -91.31 0.31
N GLY A 255 -94.01 -90.88 -0.97
CA GLY A 255 -95.25 -90.48 -1.70
C GLY A 255 -95.98 -89.17 -1.28
N GLY A 256 -96.47 -88.28 -2.14
CA GLY A 256 -96.67 -88.26 -3.59
C GLY A 256 -98.08 -87.76 -3.98
N GLY A 257 -98.25 -86.44 -4.22
CA GLY A 257 -99.34 -85.78 -5.00
C GLY A 257 -100.36 -84.92 -4.21
N GLY A 258 -100.74 -83.67 -4.54
CA GLY A 258 -100.39 -82.71 -5.61
C GLY A 258 -101.26 -81.42 -5.52
N PHE A 259 -100.82 -80.35 -6.22
CA PHE A 259 -101.52 -79.07 -6.58
C PHE A 259 -101.62 -77.97 -5.48
N ALA A 260 -101.14 -76.72 -5.58
CA ALA A 260 -100.47 -75.92 -6.61
C ALA A 260 -99.73 -74.72 -5.95
N GLY A 261 -98.69 -74.20 -6.61
CA GLY A 261 -98.28 -72.80 -6.49
C GLY A 261 -97.17 -72.42 -5.50
N SER A 262 -95.94 -72.38 -6.01
CA SER A 262 -94.85 -71.45 -5.65
C SER A 262 -94.60 -71.14 -4.16
N GLY A 263 -93.70 -71.90 -3.54
CA GLY A 263 -93.11 -71.61 -2.24
C GLY A 263 -92.47 -72.85 -1.61
N ALA A 264 -91.36 -72.64 -0.89
CA ALA A 264 -90.68 -73.58 0.02
C ALA A 264 -90.02 -74.82 -0.62
N ALA A 265 -88.69 -74.91 -0.62
CA ALA A 265 -87.81 -75.36 0.48
C ALA A 265 -87.63 -76.89 0.54
N GLY A 266 -86.41 -77.34 0.30
CA GLY A 266 -85.91 -78.67 0.68
C GLY A 266 -84.44 -78.51 1.06
N GLY A 267 -84.03 -78.48 2.33
CA GLY A 267 -84.44 -79.43 3.37
C GLY A 267 -83.57 -80.69 3.38
N GLY A 268 -82.59 -80.81 2.47
CA GLY A 268 -81.57 -81.88 2.46
C GLY A 268 -80.12 -81.39 2.60
N GLY A 269 -79.91 -80.08 2.80
CA GLY A 269 -78.58 -79.46 2.76
C GLY A 269 -77.78 -79.52 4.06
N ARG A 270 -78.41 -79.55 5.25
CA ARG A 270 -77.68 -79.40 6.53
C ARG A 270 -76.80 -80.60 6.89
N ALA A 271 -77.22 -81.83 6.58
CA ALA A 271 -76.40 -83.03 6.80
C ALA A 271 -75.19 -83.09 5.84
N ARG A 272 -75.37 -82.58 4.61
CA ARG A 272 -74.29 -82.47 3.61
C ARG A 272 -73.30 -81.35 3.96
N VAL A 273 -73.80 -80.21 4.44
CA VAL A 273 -72.98 -79.06 4.88
C VAL A 273 -72.20 -79.37 6.17
N LEU A 274 -72.75 -80.15 7.11
CA LEU A 274 -72.03 -80.57 8.31
C LEU A 274 -70.90 -81.57 8.00
N ALA A 275 -71.07 -82.43 7.00
CA ALA A 275 -70.01 -83.30 6.50
C ALA A 275 -68.89 -82.51 5.80
N GLU A 276 -69.21 -81.48 5.00
CA GLU A 276 -68.21 -80.59 4.39
C GLU A 276 -67.46 -79.73 5.43
N LEU A 277 -68.13 -79.25 6.49
CA LEU A 277 -67.51 -78.44 7.54
C LEU A 277 -66.46 -79.23 8.35
N ALA A 278 -66.67 -80.54 8.54
CA ALA A 278 -65.73 -81.42 9.22
C ALA A 278 -64.46 -81.69 8.37
N VAL A 279 -64.59 -81.74 7.04
CA VAL A 279 -63.47 -81.89 6.10
C VAL A 279 -62.64 -80.60 6.02
N LEU A 280 -63.28 -79.43 5.99
CA LEU A 280 -62.62 -78.11 5.98
C LEU A 280 -61.80 -77.83 7.26
N LYS A 281 -62.30 -78.25 8.43
CA LYS A 281 -61.58 -78.07 9.71
C LYS A 281 -60.29 -78.88 9.81
N ASN A 282 -60.19 -80.00 9.08
CA ASN A 282 -58.95 -80.78 8.97
C ASN A 282 -57.95 -80.19 7.94
N ALA A 283 -58.45 -79.57 6.86
CA ALA A 283 -57.58 -78.89 5.89
C ALA A 283 -56.94 -77.61 6.45
N GLN A 284 -57.67 -76.87 7.31
CA GLN A 284 -57.20 -75.61 7.91
C GLN A 284 -56.05 -75.81 8.92
N ARG A 285 -55.89 -77.01 9.50
CA ARG A 285 -54.76 -77.36 10.37
C ARG A 285 -53.45 -77.62 9.62
N MET A 286 -53.50 -77.97 8.33
CA MET A 286 -52.29 -78.17 7.51
C MET A 286 -51.73 -76.88 6.92
N PHE A 287 -52.51 -75.80 6.86
CA PHE A 287 -52.11 -74.53 6.23
C PHE A 287 -51.53 -73.47 7.20
N LEU A 288 -51.55 -73.72 8.51
CA LEU A 288 -51.09 -72.78 9.55
C LEU A 288 -49.67 -73.09 10.08
N ALA A 289 -48.91 -73.95 9.41
CA ALA A 289 -47.58 -74.40 9.83
C ALA A 289 -46.40 -73.73 9.10
N ASP A 290 -46.63 -72.85 8.12
CA ASP A 290 -45.58 -72.37 7.19
C ASP A 290 -45.31 -70.85 7.14
N ASP A 291 -45.88 -70.02 8.04
CA ASP A 291 -45.65 -68.56 8.02
C ASP A 291 -45.13 -68.01 9.36
N ASP A 292 -43.80 -67.97 9.54
CA ASP A 292 -43.09 -67.08 10.47
C ASP A 292 -41.93 -66.38 9.72
N PRO A 293 -41.93 -65.04 9.56
CA PRO A 293 -40.84 -64.28 8.94
C PRO A 293 -39.72 -63.87 9.93
N PRO A 294 -38.48 -63.65 9.46
CA PRO A 294 -37.29 -63.52 10.32
C PRO A 294 -37.14 -62.17 11.01
N ALA A 295 -36.68 -62.25 12.26
CA ALA A 295 -36.31 -61.14 13.13
C ALA A 295 -35.08 -60.36 12.62
N ALA A 296 -35.13 -59.05 12.86
CA ALA A 296 -34.04 -58.09 12.68
C ALA A 296 -32.85 -58.38 13.61
N ALA A 297 -31.62 -58.18 13.13
CA ALA A 297 -30.45 -57.91 13.96
C ALA A 297 -29.49 -56.95 13.23
N ALA A 298 -29.16 -55.89 13.94
CA ALA A 298 -28.31 -54.78 13.55
C ALA A 298 -26.81 -55.08 13.76
N ALA A 299 -26.00 -54.18 13.19
CA ALA A 299 -24.67 -53.72 13.66
C ALA A 299 -23.42 -54.19 12.90
N ALA A 300 -22.43 -53.27 12.95
CA ALA A 300 -21.09 -53.25 12.36
C ALA A 300 -21.04 -52.91 10.86
N GLY A 301 -20.35 -51.88 10.37
CA GLY A 301 -19.33 -51.00 10.93
C GLY A 301 -18.27 -50.75 9.85
N GLY A 302 -17.84 -49.49 9.69
CA GLY A 302 -16.46 -49.18 9.32
C GLY A 302 -16.13 -48.72 7.89
N VAL A 303 -15.82 -47.41 7.82
CA VAL A 303 -14.65 -46.80 7.14
C VAL A 303 -14.53 -46.89 5.60
N GLY A 304 -14.87 -45.79 4.92
CA GLY A 304 -14.23 -45.32 3.68
C GLY A 304 -13.71 -43.90 3.94
N ALA A 305 -12.40 -43.62 3.97
CA ALA A 305 -11.46 -43.53 2.86
C ALA A 305 -11.66 -42.28 1.97
N VAL A 306 -10.77 -41.30 2.21
CA VAL A 306 -9.94 -40.53 1.25
C VAL A 306 -10.59 -39.99 -0.05
N VAL A 307 -10.45 -38.68 -0.29
CA VAL A 307 -9.83 -38.00 -1.47
C VAL A 307 -10.56 -36.69 -1.84
N ALA A 308 -9.73 -35.65 -2.06
CA ALA A 308 -9.96 -34.34 -2.70
C ALA A 308 -10.77 -33.32 -1.90
N ARG A 309 -10.30 -32.09 -1.65
CA ARG A 309 -9.34 -31.22 -2.35
C ARG A 309 -8.65 -30.32 -1.33
#